data_AF-A0A5J4R5W8-F1
#
_entry.id   AF-A0A5J4R5W8-F1
#
_cell.length_a   1.000
_cell.length_b   1.000
_cell.length_c   1.000
_cell.angle_alpha   90.00
_cell.angle_beta   90.00
_cell.angle_gamma   90.00
#
_symmetry.space_group_name_H-M   'P 1'
#
loop_
_entity.id
_entity.type
_entity.pdbx_description
1 polymer ?
#
loop_
_entity_poly.entity_id
_entity_poly.type
_entity_poly.pdbx_seq_one_letter_code
_entity_poly.pdbx_strand_id
1 'polypeptide(L)'
;MELWNLHSQEAFSNRHKEILQNLPEFVFRCFRWKFDEKGNVILAQPFDEDEQFWEEVIKTDRNGNTRTEYEFRYVNSKNFLQNRGFGRLRRLDKTYQFIHLDLPVVRAIDASDARDYLFNFANLYCKKEVNEMLIKGVSQYVGPDKLSLLSFIEPNFISPTRDSQYFYFNKNCWQVTGDKVVEVGYESFSHHIWEEQRKNTPAKYLGKQLISFKENAGKYQYSLSENGKKCHFLGFLINTSNFIWRKS
;
A
#
# COMPACT_ATOMS: atom_id res chain seq x y z
N MET A 1 24.94 19.78 -4.47
CA MET A 1 23.50 20.09 -4.56
C MET A 1 22.76 18.78 -4.44
N GLU A 2 21.87 18.63 -3.45
CA GLU A 2 20.97 17.49 -3.45
C GLU A 2 20.06 17.57 -4.68
N LEU A 3 19.97 16.48 -5.44
CA LEU A 3 19.24 16.45 -6.70
C LEU A 3 17.72 16.34 -6.49
N TRP A 4 17.31 15.83 -5.33
CA TRP A 4 15.92 15.44 -5.06
C TRP A 4 15.31 16.13 -3.83
N ASN A 5 16.06 16.88 -3.03
CA ASN A 5 15.55 17.60 -1.84
C ASN A 5 14.69 16.74 -0.86
N LEU A 6 15.06 15.47 -0.63
CA LEU A 6 14.26 14.52 0.19
C LEU A 6 14.32 14.79 1.71
N HIS A 7 15.14 15.77 2.13
CA HIS A 7 15.29 16.19 3.52
C HIS A 7 14.09 16.98 4.05
N SER A 8 13.35 17.67 3.17
CA SER A 8 12.18 18.45 3.54
C SER A 8 11.10 18.31 2.48
N GLN A 9 9.87 18.13 2.94
CA GLN A 9 8.71 18.04 2.07
C GLN A 9 8.45 19.37 1.34
N GLU A 10 8.67 20.53 1.99
CA GLU A 10 8.59 21.83 1.33
C GLU A 10 9.66 21.96 0.22
N ALA A 11 10.89 21.55 0.51
CA ALA A 11 12.00 21.63 -0.44
C ALA A 11 11.82 20.70 -1.65
N PHE A 12 11.26 19.50 -1.44
CA PHE A 12 10.87 18.57 -2.51
C PHE A 12 9.72 19.14 -3.34
N SER A 13 8.66 19.59 -2.68
CA SER A 13 7.44 20.02 -3.36
C SER A 13 7.64 21.29 -4.18
N ASN A 14 8.43 22.24 -3.67
CA ASN A 14 8.78 23.46 -4.40
C ASN A 14 9.65 23.15 -5.62
N ARG A 15 10.59 22.21 -5.51
CA ARG A 15 11.46 21.82 -6.62
C ARG A 15 10.71 21.11 -7.75
N HIS A 16 9.75 20.26 -7.40
CA HIS A 16 9.00 19.46 -8.36
C HIS A 16 7.59 20.03 -8.65
N LYS A 17 7.36 21.31 -8.32
CA LYS A 17 6.04 21.96 -8.37
C LYS A 17 5.36 21.86 -9.74
N GLU A 18 6.11 22.04 -10.83
CA GLU A 18 5.58 21.99 -12.21
C GLU A 18 4.86 20.66 -12.53
N ILE A 19 5.33 19.56 -11.94
CA ILE A 19 4.75 18.23 -12.12
C ILE A 19 3.67 17.98 -11.07
N LEU A 20 3.99 18.27 -9.80
CA LEU A 20 3.15 17.92 -8.66
C LEU A 20 1.86 18.74 -8.58
N GLN A 21 1.84 19.98 -9.07
CA GLN A 21 0.63 20.83 -9.09
C GLN A 21 -0.49 20.28 -9.98
N ASN A 22 -0.15 19.44 -10.95
CA ASN A 22 -1.11 18.83 -11.86
C ASN A 22 -1.70 17.52 -11.30
N LEU A 23 -1.17 17.01 -10.19
CA LEU A 23 -1.67 15.82 -9.52
C LEU A 23 -2.71 16.23 -8.47
N PRO A 24 -3.84 15.52 -8.36
CA PRO A 24 -4.81 15.78 -7.29
C PRO A 24 -4.17 15.58 -5.91
N GLU A 25 -3.34 14.55 -5.78
CA GLU A 25 -2.55 14.24 -4.60
C GLU A 25 -1.23 13.60 -5.02
N PHE A 26 -0.18 13.78 -4.23
CA PHE A 26 1.11 13.11 -4.40
C PHE A 26 1.64 12.56 -3.09
N VAL A 27 2.37 11.45 -3.15
CA VAL A 27 2.97 10.83 -1.96
C VAL A 27 4.38 11.36 -1.76
N PHE A 28 4.65 11.86 -0.56
CA PHE A 28 6.01 12.09 -0.09
C PHE A 28 6.22 11.30 1.20
N ARG A 29 7.20 10.39 1.15
CA ARG A 29 7.44 9.34 2.16
C ARG A 29 6.24 8.40 2.28
N CYS A 30 5.35 8.65 3.24
CA CYS A 30 4.21 7.79 3.56
C CYS A 30 2.89 8.57 3.60
N PHE A 31 2.91 9.86 3.26
CA PHE A 31 1.77 10.75 3.41
C PHE A 31 1.39 11.36 2.06
N ARG A 32 0.09 11.57 1.89
CA ARG A 32 -0.49 12.20 0.70
C ARG A 32 -0.56 13.71 0.92
N TRP A 33 -0.13 14.43 -0.10
CA TRP A 33 0.01 15.88 -0.13
C TRP A 33 -0.72 16.42 -1.34
N LYS A 34 -1.23 17.65 -1.27
CA LYS A 34 -1.83 18.35 -2.39
C LYS A 34 -1.44 19.82 -2.37
N PHE A 35 -1.56 20.47 -3.51
CA PHE A 35 -1.50 21.93 -3.57
C PHE A 35 -2.90 22.49 -3.29
N ASP A 36 -2.99 23.49 -2.42
CA ASP A 36 -4.22 24.27 -2.25
C ASP A 36 -4.44 25.20 -3.47
N GLU A 37 -5.61 25.84 -3.54
CA GLU A 37 -5.93 26.82 -4.59
C GLU A 37 -4.97 28.03 -4.62
N LYS A 38 -4.22 28.25 -3.53
CA LYS A 38 -3.24 29.34 -3.37
C LYS A 38 -1.82 28.89 -3.74
N GLY A 39 -1.62 27.62 -4.12
CA GLY A 39 -0.33 27.04 -4.49
C GLY A 39 0.59 26.69 -3.32
N ASN A 40 0.06 26.60 -2.10
CA ASN A 40 0.74 26.09 -0.91
C ASN A 40 0.58 24.58 -0.81
N VAL A 41 1.60 23.91 -0.25
CA VAL A 41 1.58 22.47 -0.08
C VAL A 41 0.91 22.14 1.24
N ILE A 42 -0.23 21.46 1.18
CA ILE A 42 -1.00 21.04 2.35
C ILE A 42 -1.11 19.52 2.38
N LEU A 43 -1.28 18.95 3.58
CA LEU A 43 -1.64 17.54 3.71
C LEU A 43 -2.94 17.31 2.94
N ALA A 44 -2.97 16.29 2.09
CA ALA A 44 -4.19 15.92 1.38
C ALA A 44 -5.29 15.51 2.37
N GLN A 45 -4.87 14.92 3.49
CA GLN A 45 -5.66 14.59 4.66
C GLN A 45 -5.24 15.48 5.84
N PRO A 46 -5.81 16.70 5.96
CA PRO A 46 -5.59 17.54 7.14
C PRO A 46 -6.10 16.84 8.41
N PHE A 47 -5.65 17.31 9.58
CA PHE A 47 -6.30 16.93 10.83
C PHE A 47 -7.75 17.42 10.77
N ASP A 48 -8.70 16.50 10.76
CA ASP A 48 -10.03 16.86 11.24
C ASP A 48 -9.94 17.01 12.78
N GLU A 49 -10.72 17.92 13.36
CA GLU A 49 -10.67 18.20 14.82
C GLU A 49 -10.89 16.92 15.66
N ASP A 50 -11.66 15.97 15.12
CA ASP A 50 -11.94 14.66 15.69
C ASP A 50 -10.80 13.64 15.51
N GLU A 51 -9.72 13.98 14.80
CA GLU A 51 -8.49 13.20 14.66
C GLU A 51 -7.34 13.69 15.54
N GLN A 52 -7.46 14.88 16.12
CA GLN A 52 -6.42 15.43 17.00
C GLN A 52 -6.31 14.56 18.27
N PHE A 53 -5.30 13.70 18.32
CA PHE A 53 -5.12 12.72 19.40
C PHE A 53 -4.46 13.29 20.67
N TRP A 54 -4.30 14.61 20.77
CA TRP A 54 -3.81 15.29 21.96
C TRP A 54 -4.67 16.52 22.27
N GLU A 55 -4.68 16.92 23.53
CA GLU A 55 -5.32 18.14 24.02
C GLU A 55 -4.34 18.94 24.86
N GLU A 56 -4.34 20.27 24.69
CA GLU A 56 -3.54 21.19 25.49
C GLU A 56 -4.31 21.57 26.75
N VAL A 57 -3.80 21.16 27.91
CA VAL A 57 -4.44 21.39 29.22
C VAL A 57 -3.55 22.30 30.06
N ILE A 58 -4.09 23.46 30.43
CA ILE A 58 -3.40 24.38 31.33
C ILE A 58 -3.67 23.93 32.77
N LYS A 59 -2.64 23.46 33.47
CA LYS A 59 -2.71 23.10 34.88
C LYS A 59 -2.09 24.19 35.74
N THR A 60 -2.79 24.58 36.79
CA THR A 60 -2.28 25.52 37.78
C THR A 60 -1.75 24.75 38.98
N ASP A 61 -0.49 25.00 39.32
CA ASP A 61 0.14 24.42 40.51
C ASP A 61 -0.40 25.09 41.79
N ARG A 62 -0.17 24.48 42.96
CA ARG A 62 -0.59 25.02 44.28
C ARG A 62 -0.02 26.42 44.56
N ASN A 63 1.08 26.77 43.89
CA ASN A 63 1.74 28.08 43.99
C ASN A 63 1.22 29.13 42.97
N GLY A 64 0.17 28.82 42.21
CA GLY A 64 -0.41 29.73 41.22
C GLY A 64 0.31 29.79 39.87
N ASN A 65 1.38 29.02 39.69
CA ASN A 65 2.08 28.93 38.41
C ASN A 65 1.29 28.07 37.42
N THR A 66 1.08 28.57 36.20
CA THR A 66 0.46 27.82 35.12
C THR A 66 1.51 27.01 34.35
N ARG A 67 1.21 25.76 34.05
CA ARG A 67 1.99 24.90 33.16
C ARG A 67 1.07 24.32 32.10
N THR A 68 1.53 24.36 30.86
CA THR A 68 0.88 23.68 29.75
C THR A 68 1.30 22.21 29.78
N GLU A 69 0.34 21.31 29.91
CA GLU A 69 0.51 19.87 29.73
C GLU A 69 -0.26 19.39 28.50
N TYR A 70 0.17 18.27 27.93
CA TYR A 70 -0.50 17.64 26.79
C TYR A 70 -1.07 16.30 27.25
N GLU A 71 -2.36 16.11 27.02
CA GLU A 71 -3.07 14.88 27.39
C GLU A 71 -3.51 14.10 26.14
N PHE A 72 -3.43 12.78 26.20
CA PHE A 72 -3.74 11.92 25.06
C PHE A 72 -5.24 11.65 24.93
N ARG A 73 -5.79 11.86 23.72
CA ARG A 73 -7.20 11.65 23.39
C ARG A 73 -7.39 10.30 22.69
N TYR A 74 -7.82 9.29 23.45
CA TYR A 74 -7.98 7.92 22.94
C TYR A 74 -9.00 7.79 21.80
N VAL A 75 -10.14 8.49 21.88
CA VAL A 75 -11.18 8.43 20.84
C VAL A 75 -10.67 9.03 19.54
N ASN A 76 -10.04 10.19 19.61
CA ASN A 76 -9.49 10.85 18.44
C ASN A 76 -8.32 10.07 17.83
N SER A 77 -7.47 9.46 18.66
CA SER A 77 -6.42 8.54 18.16
C SER A 77 -6.99 7.33 17.43
N LYS A 78 -8.08 6.76 17.94
CA LYS A 78 -8.80 5.68 17.28
C LYS A 78 -9.32 6.15 15.91
N ASN A 79 -10.00 7.30 15.86
CA ASN A 79 -10.51 7.87 14.61
C ASN A 79 -9.38 8.13 13.61
N PHE A 80 -8.29 8.77 14.07
CA PHE A 80 -7.09 9.04 13.28
C PHE A 80 -6.55 7.78 12.59
N LEU A 81 -6.39 6.67 13.34
CA LEU A 81 -5.90 5.40 12.80
C LEU A 81 -6.93 4.80 11.83
N GLN A 82 -8.22 4.81 12.18
CA GLN A 82 -9.26 4.23 11.33
C GLN A 82 -9.42 4.95 9.99
N ASN A 83 -9.41 6.28 10.00
CA ASN A 83 -9.51 7.10 8.78
C ASN A 83 -8.30 6.89 7.85
N ARG A 84 -7.18 6.44 8.41
CA ARG A 84 -5.96 6.05 7.67
C ARG A 84 -5.92 4.56 7.31
N GLY A 85 -7.05 3.86 7.42
CA GLY A 85 -7.20 2.48 6.97
C GLY A 85 -6.72 1.43 7.96
N PHE A 86 -6.38 1.79 9.20
CA PHE A 86 -6.06 0.81 10.24
C PHE A 86 -7.35 0.24 10.83
N GLY A 87 -7.42 -1.08 10.95
CA GLY A 87 -8.58 -1.73 11.51
C GLY A 87 -8.34 -3.19 11.87
N ARG A 88 -9.44 -3.88 12.14
CA ARG A 88 -9.45 -5.32 12.39
C ARG A 88 -10.09 -6.06 11.23
N LEU A 89 -9.54 -7.19 10.85
CA LEU A 89 -10.20 -8.14 9.96
C LEU A 89 -10.65 -9.35 10.76
N ARG A 90 -11.91 -9.76 10.58
CA ARG A 90 -12.44 -10.98 11.17
C ARG A 90 -11.98 -12.19 10.35
N ARG A 91 -11.38 -13.16 11.02
CA ARG A 91 -10.99 -14.45 10.43
C ARG A 91 -12.13 -15.46 10.52
N LEU A 92 -12.03 -16.54 9.74
CA LEU A 92 -13.03 -17.63 9.71
C LEU A 92 -13.14 -18.35 11.07
N ASP A 93 -12.06 -18.40 11.83
CA ASP A 93 -11.96 -18.97 13.18
C ASP A 93 -12.55 -18.07 14.28
N LYS A 94 -13.22 -16.96 13.90
CA LYS A 94 -13.76 -15.91 14.78
C LYS A 94 -12.70 -15.08 15.52
N THR A 95 -11.42 -15.35 15.34
CA THR A 95 -10.36 -14.45 15.79
C THR A 95 -10.28 -13.22 14.89
N TYR A 96 -9.45 -12.27 15.25
CA TYR A 96 -9.18 -11.11 14.41
C TYR A 96 -7.68 -10.92 14.22
N GLN A 97 -7.33 -10.24 13.14
CA GLN A 97 -5.99 -9.74 12.89
C GLN A 97 -6.05 -8.24 12.65
N PHE A 98 -4.99 -7.52 13.00
CA PHE A 98 -4.87 -6.12 12.63
C PHE A 98 -4.49 -6.01 11.15
N ILE A 99 -5.14 -5.08 10.46
CA ILE A 99 -4.87 -4.80 9.06
C ILE A 99 -4.70 -3.30 8.83
N HIS A 100 -3.90 -2.99 7.82
CA HIS A 100 -3.80 -1.65 7.25
C HIS A 100 -4.25 -1.72 5.78
N LEU A 101 -5.31 -0.97 5.48
CA LEU A 101 -5.89 -0.83 4.15
C LEU A 101 -5.37 0.44 3.48
N ASP A 102 -4.39 0.29 2.59
CA ASP A 102 -3.90 1.36 1.71
C ASP A 102 -4.27 1.01 0.27
N LEU A 103 -5.39 1.56 -0.18
CA LEU A 103 -6.07 1.13 -1.41
C LEU A 103 -5.11 1.01 -2.60
N PRO A 104 -5.13 -0.11 -3.34
CA PRO A 104 -6.01 -1.30 -3.19
C PRO A 104 -5.42 -2.41 -2.31
N VAL A 105 -4.32 -2.16 -1.60
CA VAL A 105 -3.54 -3.17 -0.89
C VAL A 105 -3.96 -3.29 0.58
N VAL A 106 -4.17 -4.53 1.02
CA VAL A 106 -4.38 -4.89 2.42
C VAL A 106 -3.12 -5.52 2.96
N ARG A 107 -2.65 -5.03 4.10
CA ARG A 107 -1.50 -5.56 4.83
C ARG A 107 -1.93 -6.09 6.18
N ALA A 108 -1.45 -7.28 6.53
CA ALA A 108 -1.47 -7.71 7.92
C ALA A 108 -0.38 -6.94 8.66
N ILE A 109 -0.72 -6.42 9.83
CA ILE A 109 0.19 -5.61 10.64
C ILE A 109 0.15 -6.07 12.09
N ASP A 110 1.18 -5.70 12.83
CA ASP A 110 1.23 -5.81 14.27
C ASP A 110 0.85 -4.49 14.96
N ALA A 111 0.61 -4.55 16.26
CA ALA A 111 0.35 -3.36 17.08
C ALA A 111 1.50 -2.34 17.02
N SER A 112 2.74 -2.82 16.88
CA SER A 112 3.93 -1.98 16.71
C SER A 112 3.86 -1.14 15.45
N ASP A 113 3.32 -1.67 14.34
CA ASP A 113 3.28 -0.93 13.07
C ASP A 113 2.33 0.26 13.14
N ALA A 114 1.15 0.07 13.74
CA ALA A 114 0.18 1.15 13.95
C ALA A 114 0.73 2.24 14.90
N ARG A 115 1.49 1.81 15.91
CA ARG A 115 2.16 2.70 16.85
C ARG A 115 3.26 3.50 16.15
N ASP A 116 4.14 2.83 15.43
CA ASP A 116 5.25 3.48 14.72
C ASP A 116 4.72 4.44 13.66
N TYR A 117 3.58 4.12 13.03
CA TYR A 117 2.87 5.04 12.15
C TYR A 117 2.43 6.32 12.89
N LEU A 118 1.77 6.20 14.04
CA LEU A 118 1.36 7.35 14.85
C LEU A 118 2.56 8.21 15.28
N PHE A 119 3.65 7.58 15.73
CA PHE A 119 4.88 8.28 16.13
C PHE A 119 5.54 9.00 14.96
N ASN A 120 5.71 8.33 13.82
CA ASN A 120 6.31 8.94 12.64
C ASN A 120 5.50 10.13 12.17
N PHE A 121 4.18 10.05 12.25
CA PHE A 121 3.29 11.16 11.95
C PHE A 121 3.45 12.32 12.95
N ALA A 122 3.44 12.03 14.27
CA ALA A 122 3.61 13.06 15.29
C ALA A 122 4.98 13.75 15.22
N ASN A 123 6.03 13.01 14.91
CA ASN A 123 7.39 13.55 14.76
C ASN A 123 7.51 14.55 13.62
N LEU A 124 6.71 14.40 12.55
CA LEU A 124 6.75 15.27 11.39
C LEU A 124 5.88 16.53 11.55
N TYR A 125 4.76 16.45 12.28
CA TYR A 125 3.75 17.51 12.25
C TYR A 125 3.38 18.09 13.63
N CYS A 126 3.71 17.39 14.72
CA CYS A 126 3.37 17.84 16.06
C CYS A 126 4.54 18.54 16.74
N LYS A 127 4.21 19.34 17.75
CA LYS A 127 5.23 19.99 18.60
C LYS A 127 6.02 18.94 19.38
N LYS A 128 7.22 19.31 19.81
CA LYS A 128 8.12 18.43 20.58
C LYS A 128 7.43 17.86 21.82
N GLU A 129 6.60 18.63 22.49
CA GLU A 129 5.92 18.26 23.73
C GLU A 129 4.89 17.13 23.51
N VAL A 130 4.24 17.10 22.35
CA VAL A 130 3.32 16.00 21.96
C VAL A 130 4.12 14.72 21.73
N ASN A 131 5.29 14.83 21.10
CA ASN A 131 6.19 13.69 20.91
C ASN A 131 6.70 13.15 22.25
N GLU A 132 7.09 14.03 23.18
CA GLU A 132 7.47 13.65 24.55
C GLU A 132 6.32 12.96 25.30
N MET A 133 5.09 13.47 25.15
CA MET A 133 3.89 12.84 25.71
C MET A 133 3.73 11.41 25.16
N LEU A 134 3.80 11.23 23.84
CA LEU A 134 3.69 9.91 23.23
C LEU A 134 4.79 8.96 23.70
N ILE A 135 6.06 9.42 23.76
CA ILE A 135 7.22 8.61 24.19
C ILE A 135 7.05 8.14 25.65
N LYS A 136 6.50 8.98 26.53
CA LYS A 136 6.23 8.60 27.92
C LYS A 136 5.13 7.54 28.06
N GLY A 137 4.15 7.55 27.17
CA GLY A 137 2.96 6.69 27.23
C GLY A 137 2.88 5.63 26.12
N VAL A 138 4.00 5.26 25.48
CA VAL A 138 4.08 4.37 24.30
C VAL A 138 3.20 3.13 24.43
N SER A 139 3.34 2.39 25.54
CA SER A 139 2.61 1.15 25.80
C SER A 139 1.15 1.37 26.20
N GLN A 140 0.83 2.52 26.80
CA GLN A 140 -0.49 2.84 27.32
C GLN A 140 -1.44 3.36 26.23
N TYR A 141 -0.92 4.15 25.30
CA TYR A 141 -1.73 4.86 24.30
C TYR A 141 -2.05 3.99 23.09
N VAL A 142 -1.08 3.22 22.59
CA VAL A 142 -1.21 2.43 21.35
C VAL A 142 -0.81 0.96 21.58
N GLY A 143 -1.22 0.41 22.72
CA GLY A 143 -1.04 -1.03 23.01
C GLY A 143 -2.05 -1.90 22.25
N PRO A 144 -1.82 -3.23 22.17
CA PRO A 144 -2.73 -4.18 21.53
C PRO A 144 -4.18 -4.08 22.04
N ASP A 145 -4.36 -3.84 23.34
CA ASP A 145 -5.68 -3.69 23.97
C ASP A 145 -6.42 -2.45 23.46
N LYS A 146 -5.71 -1.33 23.24
CA LYS A 146 -6.32 -0.11 22.70
C LYS A 146 -6.65 -0.27 21.22
N LEU A 147 -5.75 -0.90 20.45
CA LEU A 147 -5.98 -1.20 19.04
C LEU A 147 -7.11 -2.21 18.83
N SER A 148 -7.38 -3.08 19.82
CA SER A 148 -8.55 -3.96 19.80
C SER A 148 -9.88 -3.20 19.75
N LEU A 149 -9.90 -1.90 20.03
CA LEU A 149 -11.09 -1.05 19.94
C LEU A 149 -11.35 -0.50 18.53
N LEU A 150 -10.41 -0.66 17.59
CA LEU A 150 -10.59 -0.27 16.19
C LEU A 150 -11.79 -1.01 15.58
N SER A 151 -12.52 -0.38 14.67
CA SER A 151 -13.65 -1.07 14.04
C SER A 151 -13.16 -2.13 13.05
N PHE A 152 -14.04 -3.07 12.72
CA PHE A 152 -13.73 -4.04 11.69
C PHE A 152 -13.80 -3.38 10.32
N ILE A 153 -12.84 -3.74 9.47
CA ILE A 153 -12.84 -3.39 8.05
C ILE A 153 -13.15 -4.69 7.30
N GLU A 154 -14.01 -4.60 6.29
CA GLU A 154 -14.38 -5.72 5.42
C GLU A 154 -13.84 -5.46 4.00
N PRO A 155 -12.59 -5.87 3.70
CA PRO A 155 -12.05 -5.70 2.37
C PRO A 155 -12.78 -6.62 1.39
N ASN A 156 -13.21 -6.03 0.28
CA ASN A 156 -13.72 -6.75 -0.88
C ASN A 156 -12.60 -7.52 -1.60
N PHE A 157 -12.44 -8.82 -1.33
CA PHE A 157 -11.49 -9.70 -2.04
C PHE A 157 -12.18 -10.46 -3.17
N ILE A 158 -11.53 -10.54 -4.34
CA ILE A 158 -12.00 -11.37 -5.45
C ILE A 158 -11.34 -12.75 -5.40
N SER A 159 -12.16 -13.78 -5.52
CA SER A 159 -11.70 -15.16 -5.73
C SER A 159 -11.60 -15.47 -7.22
N PRO A 160 -10.61 -16.28 -7.66
CA PRO A 160 -10.55 -16.77 -9.02
C PRO A 160 -11.86 -17.47 -9.41
N THR A 161 -12.38 -17.14 -10.58
CA THR A 161 -13.55 -17.82 -11.15
C THR A 161 -13.07 -18.83 -12.21
N ARG A 162 -13.97 -19.71 -12.66
CA ARG A 162 -13.67 -20.67 -13.72
C ARG A 162 -13.13 -19.99 -14.99
N ASP A 163 -13.63 -18.79 -15.29
CA ASP A 163 -13.38 -18.10 -16.55
C ASP A 163 -12.35 -16.99 -16.44
N SER A 164 -11.96 -16.59 -15.21
CA SER A 164 -11.04 -15.47 -15.02
C SER A 164 -10.18 -15.58 -13.76
N GLN A 165 -8.93 -15.15 -13.88
CA GLN A 165 -7.99 -15.04 -12.79
C GLN A 165 -7.18 -13.75 -12.90
N TYR A 166 -6.92 -13.12 -11.76
CA TYR A 166 -6.07 -11.94 -11.67
C TYR A 166 -4.65 -12.29 -11.22
N PHE A 167 -3.67 -11.63 -11.82
CA PHE A 167 -2.28 -11.62 -11.38
C PHE A 167 -1.86 -10.19 -11.08
N TYR A 168 -1.35 -9.96 -9.88
CA TYR A 168 -0.98 -8.63 -9.41
C TYR A 168 0.54 -8.44 -9.48
N PHE A 169 1.00 -7.39 -10.15
CA PHE A 169 2.41 -7.01 -10.25
C PHE A 169 2.61 -5.59 -9.73
N ASN A 170 3.86 -5.15 -9.58
CA ASN A 170 4.15 -3.85 -8.98
C ASN A 170 3.47 -2.65 -9.68
N LYS A 171 3.42 -2.64 -11.02
CA LYS A 171 2.88 -1.50 -11.79
C LYS A 171 1.53 -1.79 -12.45
N ASN A 172 1.24 -3.04 -12.72
CA ASN A 172 0.10 -3.47 -13.52
C ASN A 172 -0.52 -4.74 -12.94
N CYS A 173 -1.75 -4.99 -13.33
CA CYS A 173 -2.47 -6.22 -13.04
C CYS A 173 -2.84 -6.88 -14.36
N TRP A 174 -2.80 -8.21 -14.41
CA TRP A 174 -3.26 -8.97 -15.57
C TRP A 174 -4.52 -9.73 -15.21
N GLN A 175 -5.58 -9.48 -15.96
CA GLN A 175 -6.76 -10.33 -15.97
C GLN A 175 -6.59 -11.37 -17.07
N VAL A 176 -6.44 -12.63 -16.68
CA VAL A 176 -6.32 -13.76 -17.60
C VAL A 176 -7.69 -14.40 -17.70
N THR A 177 -8.18 -14.52 -18.94
CA THR A 177 -9.39 -15.27 -19.32
C THR A 177 -9.00 -16.40 -20.26
N GLY A 178 -9.92 -17.31 -20.59
CA GLY A 178 -9.66 -18.41 -21.53
C GLY A 178 -9.08 -17.96 -22.88
N ASP A 179 -9.54 -16.81 -23.38
CA ASP A 179 -9.19 -16.34 -24.73
C ASP A 179 -8.08 -15.28 -24.76
N LYS A 180 -7.97 -14.48 -23.69
CA LYS A 180 -7.09 -13.30 -23.68
C LYS A 180 -6.54 -12.95 -22.29
N VAL A 181 -5.43 -12.23 -22.32
CA VAL A 181 -4.86 -11.53 -21.17
C VAL A 181 -5.05 -10.04 -21.37
N VAL A 182 -5.66 -9.37 -20.40
CA VAL A 182 -5.89 -7.92 -20.38
C VAL A 182 -5.01 -7.30 -19.30
N GLU A 183 -4.22 -6.31 -19.67
CA GLU A 183 -3.44 -5.50 -18.74
C GLU A 183 -4.29 -4.35 -18.22
N VAL A 184 -4.42 -4.26 -16.89
CA VAL A 184 -5.28 -3.31 -16.18
C VAL A 184 -4.42 -2.55 -15.16
N GLY A 185 -4.59 -1.23 -15.11
CA GLY A 185 -3.96 -0.40 -14.09
C GLY A 185 -4.69 -0.48 -12.75
N TYR A 186 -4.00 -0.21 -11.64
CA TYR A 186 -4.62 -0.17 -10.30
C TYR A 186 -5.70 0.92 -10.16
N GLU A 187 -5.69 1.94 -11.03
CA GLU A 187 -6.71 3.00 -11.13
C GLU A 187 -8.12 2.43 -11.36
N SER A 188 -8.22 1.28 -12.07
CA SER A 188 -9.50 0.69 -12.47
C SER A 188 -9.97 -0.44 -11.55
N PHE A 189 -9.32 -0.62 -10.40
CA PHE A 189 -9.62 -1.71 -9.47
C PHE A 189 -10.71 -1.33 -8.47
N SER A 190 -11.76 -2.15 -8.44
CA SER A 190 -12.85 -2.04 -7.45
C SER A 190 -12.66 -2.95 -6.22
N HIS A 191 -11.63 -3.79 -6.23
CA HIS A 191 -11.39 -4.79 -5.20
C HIS A 191 -10.01 -4.66 -4.56
N HIS A 192 -9.88 -5.29 -3.41
CA HIS A 192 -8.68 -5.28 -2.60
C HIS A 192 -7.85 -6.53 -2.82
N ILE A 193 -6.55 -6.41 -2.57
CA ILE A 193 -5.58 -7.49 -2.70
C ILE A 193 -4.72 -7.56 -1.45
N TRP A 194 -4.30 -8.75 -1.06
CA TRP A 194 -3.27 -8.86 -0.03
C TRP A 194 -1.91 -8.44 -0.59
N GLU A 195 -1.09 -7.75 0.21
CA GLU A 195 0.26 -7.36 -0.21
C GLU A 195 1.11 -8.56 -0.66
N GLU A 196 0.97 -9.71 0.00
CA GLU A 196 1.66 -10.95 -0.36
C GLU A 196 1.29 -11.49 -1.75
N GLN A 197 0.11 -11.12 -2.28
CA GLN A 197 -0.32 -11.52 -3.62
C GLN A 197 0.33 -10.64 -4.71
N ARG A 198 0.88 -9.47 -4.35
CA ARG A 198 1.53 -8.56 -5.28
C ARG A 198 2.96 -9.00 -5.54
N LYS A 199 3.25 -9.32 -6.81
CA LYS A 199 4.60 -9.67 -7.25
C LYS A 199 5.42 -8.41 -7.52
N ASN A 200 6.61 -8.33 -6.92
CA ASN A 200 7.53 -7.20 -7.13
C ASN A 200 8.25 -7.22 -8.48
N THR A 201 8.02 -8.23 -9.32
CA THR A 201 8.63 -8.37 -10.63
C THR A 201 7.97 -7.42 -11.64
N PRO A 202 8.75 -6.64 -12.42
CA PRO A 202 8.20 -5.89 -13.54
C PRO A 202 7.77 -6.87 -14.64
N ALA A 203 6.47 -7.03 -14.82
CA ALA A 203 5.90 -7.89 -15.86
C ALA A 203 5.44 -7.05 -17.05
N LYS A 204 5.81 -7.48 -18.26
CA LYS A 204 5.35 -6.89 -19.53
C LYS A 204 4.62 -7.95 -20.35
N TYR A 205 3.38 -7.67 -20.72
CA TYR A 205 2.63 -8.57 -21.59
C TYR A 205 3.12 -8.39 -23.04
N LEU A 206 3.52 -9.49 -23.68
CA LEU A 206 4.07 -9.46 -25.05
C LEU A 206 2.99 -9.47 -26.14
N GLY A 207 1.73 -9.77 -25.80
CA GLY A 207 0.61 -9.82 -26.74
C GLY A 207 0.70 -10.91 -27.81
N LYS A 208 1.79 -11.68 -27.86
CA LYS A 208 2.05 -12.71 -28.86
C LYS A 208 2.40 -14.03 -28.19
N GLN A 209 1.88 -15.11 -28.75
CA GLN A 209 2.20 -16.46 -28.31
C GLN A 209 3.70 -16.74 -28.47
N LEU A 210 4.30 -17.42 -27.49
CA LEU A 210 5.72 -17.80 -27.54
C LEU A 210 5.94 -19.07 -28.38
N ILE A 211 4.95 -19.96 -28.40
CA ILE A 211 4.92 -21.19 -29.19
C ILE A 211 3.65 -21.17 -30.03
N SER A 212 3.77 -21.52 -31.31
CA SER A 212 2.63 -21.81 -32.18
C SER A 212 2.73 -23.25 -32.66
N PHE A 213 1.62 -23.98 -32.61
CA PHE A 213 1.52 -25.35 -33.08
C PHE A 213 0.82 -25.39 -34.43
N LYS A 214 1.28 -26.27 -35.33
CA LYS A 214 0.62 -26.62 -36.58
C LYS A 214 0.53 -28.13 -36.67
N GLU A 215 -0.67 -28.61 -36.96
CA GLU A 215 -0.89 -30.01 -37.29
C GLU A 215 -0.75 -30.20 -38.79
N ASN A 216 0.08 -31.16 -39.20
CA ASN A 216 0.18 -31.56 -40.60
C ASN A 216 0.11 -33.09 -40.69
N ALA A 217 -0.99 -33.61 -41.23
CA ALA A 217 -1.24 -35.04 -41.43
C ALA A 217 -0.97 -35.91 -40.19
N GLY A 218 -1.50 -35.51 -39.02
CA GLY A 218 -1.33 -36.23 -37.75
C GLY A 218 0.03 -36.05 -37.07
N LYS A 219 0.92 -35.21 -37.61
CA LYS A 219 2.17 -34.79 -36.95
C LYS A 219 2.04 -33.35 -36.46
N TYR A 220 2.30 -33.14 -35.16
CA TYR A 220 2.36 -31.81 -34.57
C TYR A 220 3.76 -31.23 -34.75
N GLN A 221 3.85 -30.07 -35.39
CA GLN A 221 5.06 -29.26 -35.46
C GLN A 221 4.84 -27.98 -34.66
N TYR A 222 5.90 -27.48 -34.02
CA TYR A 222 5.85 -26.22 -33.29
C TYR A 222 6.90 -25.25 -33.81
N SER A 223 6.57 -23.96 -33.79
CA SER A 223 7.48 -22.86 -34.10
C SER A 223 7.56 -21.90 -32.92
N LEU A 224 8.79 -21.48 -32.59
CA LEU A 224 9.05 -20.50 -31.55
C LEU A 224 9.09 -19.09 -32.15
N SER A 225 8.47 -18.13 -31.47
CA SER A 225 8.67 -16.72 -31.79
C SER A 225 10.09 -16.26 -31.41
N GLU A 226 10.52 -15.11 -31.92
CA GLU A 226 11.83 -14.54 -31.58
C GLU A 226 11.98 -14.32 -30.07
N ASN A 227 10.91 -13.87 -29.40
CA ASN A 227 10.87 -13.73 -27.95
C ASN A 227 10.85 -15.08 -27.23
N GLY A 228 10.20 -16.09 -27.82
CA GLY A 228 10.21 -17.46 -27.29
C GLY A 228 11.63 -18.03 -27.19
N LYS A 229 12.45 -17.81 -28.22
CA LYS A 229 13.86 -18.25 -28.23
C LYS A 229 14.71 -17.59 -27.13
N LYS A 230 14.38 -16.35 -26.75
CA LYS A 230 15.06 -15.61 -25.67
C LYS A 230 14.57 -16.02 -24.27
N CYS A 231 13.48 -16.78 -24.17
CA CYS A 231 12.90 -17.18 -22.88
C CYS A 231 13.67 -18.37 -22.29
N HIS A 232 14.44 -18.12 -21.22
CA HIS A 232 15.19 -19.17 -20.52
C HIS A 232 14.30 -20.30 -19.99
N PHE A 233 13.14 -19.96 -19.44
CA PHE A 233 12.18 -20.97 -18.95
C PHE A 233 11.64 -21.85 -20.08
N LEU A 234 11.35 -21.25 -21.24
CA LEU A 234 10.92 -22.01 -22.42
C LEU A 234 12.03 -22.93 -22.94
N GLY A 235 13.28 -22.45 -22.96
CA GLY A 235 14.44 -23.26 -23.30
C GLY A 235 14.62 -24.43 -22.34
N PHE A 236 14.44 -24.20 -21.04
CA PHE A 236 14.44 -25.26 -20.03
C PHE A 236 13.33 -26.30 -20.29
N LEU A 237 12.09 -25.86 -20.56
CA LEU A 237 11.00 -26.76 -20.89
C LEU A 237 11.29 -27.58 -22.14
N ILE A 238 11.80 -26.97 -23.21
CA ILE A 238 12.17 -27.70 -24.42
C ILE A 238 13.25 -28.73 -24.11
N ASN A 239 14.34 -28.33 -23.43
CA ASN A 239 15.45 -29.22 -23.14
C ASN A 239 15.05 -30.41 -22.25
N THR A 240 14.06 -30.23 -21.37
CA THR A 240 13.59 -31.27 -20.46
C THR A 240 12.42 -32.10 -21.01
N SER A 241 11.68 -31.58 -21.99
CA SER A 241 10.46 -32.22 -22.52
C SER A 241 10.64 -32.84 -23.90
N ASN A 242 11.68 -32.44 -24.64
CA ASN A 242 11.91 -32.91 -26.01
C ASN A 242 12.56 -34.31 -26.01
N PHE A 243 11.81 -35.31 -25.53
CA PHE A 243 12.20 -36.72 -25.56
C PHE A 243 12.07 -37.33 -26.97
N ILE A 244 12.50 -36.61 -28.01
CA ILE A 244 12.59 -37.17 -29.37
C ILE A 244 13.86 -38.03 -29.44
N TRP A 245 13.82 -39.20 -28.78
CA TRP A 245 14.91 -40.17 -28.77
C TRP A 245 15.15 -40.81 -30.15
N ARG A 246 14.21 -40.72 -31.09
CA ARG A 246 14.42 -41.24 -32.45
C ARG A 246 14.82 -40.12 -33.41
N LYS A 247 16.11 -40.12 -33.81
CA LYS A 247 16.55 -39.52 -35.08
C LYS A 247 15.77 -40.21 -36.21
N SER A 248 15.07 -39.43 -37.04
CA SER A 248 14.65 -39.89 -38.36
C SER A 248 15.86 -40.05 -39.26
#